data_AF-A0A2V8RN36-F1
#
_entry.id   AF-A0A2V8RN36-F1
#
_cell.length_a   1.000
_cell.length_b   1.000
_cell.length_c   1.000
_cell.angle_alpha   90.00
_cell.angle_beta   90.00
_cell.angle_gamma   90.00
#
_symmetry.space_group_name_H-M   'P 1'
#
loop_
_entity.id
_entity.type
_entity.pdbx_description
1 polymer ?
#
loop_
_entity_poly.entity_id
_entity_poly.type
_entity_poly.pdbx_seq_one_letter_code
_entity_poly.pdbx_strand_id
1 'polypeptide(L)'
;MGKIPRPKPARLPEKLLQIRASLGLSQNEMIRRLGLSEELYQGSISGYELGTREPPLPILLKYAQVTGVCVDVLINDDWNLPEKLPSVAVHEMAERASTSRRERKR
;
A
#
# COMPACT_ATOMS: atom_id res chain seq x y z
N MET A 1 0.91 19.90 -27.50
CA MET A 1 0.88 20.79 -26.32
C MET A 1 1.11 19.94 -25.09
N GLY A 2 2.28 20.08 -24.46
CA GLY A 2 2.75 19.22 -23.38
C GLY A 2 1.90 19.39 -22.14
N LYS A 3 1.24 18.31 -21.70
CA LYS A 3 0.60 18.25 -20.39
C LYS A 3 1.70 18.39 -19.34
N ILE A 4 1.54 19.30 -18.39
CA ILE A 4 2.36 19.34 -17.19
C ILE A 4 2.30 17.93 -16.58
N PRO A 5 3.44 17.27 -16.33
CA PRO A 5 3.45 15.95 -15.71
C PRO A 5 2.65 16.01 -14.42
N ARG A 6 1.79 15.02 -14.17
CA ARG A 6 1.08 14.99 -12.89
C ARG A 6 2.10 14.92 -11.75
N PRO A 7 1.88 15.65 -10.65
CA PRO A 7 2.66 15.47 -9.45
C PRO A 7 2.50 14.02 -8.97
N LYS A 8 3.63 13.41 -8.60
CA LYS A 8 3.71 12.06 -8.04
C LYS A 8 4.63 12.08 -6.82
N PRO A 9 4.36 11.27 -5.78
CA PRO A 9 5.25 11.19 -4.63
C PRO A 9 6.61 10.65 -5.05
N ALA A 10 7.68 11.31 -4.64
CA ALA A 10 9.04 10.95 -5.03
C ALA A 10 9.50 9.63 -4.39
N ARG A 11 9.03 9.34 -3.17
CA ARG A 11 9.44 8.18 -2.36
C ARG A 11 8.48 7.00 -2.43
N LEU A 12 7.38 7.12 -3.17
CA LEU A 12 6.44 6.01 -3.33
C LEU A 12 7.12 4.72 -3.85
N PRO A 13 7.98 4.75 -4.89
CA PRO A 13 8.64 3.53 -5.38
C PRO A 13 9.47 2.80 -4.31
N GLU A 14 10.27 3.56 -3.56
CA GLU A 14 11.09 3.07 -2.45
C GLU A 14 10.22 2.40 -1.38
N LYS A 15 9.11 3.05 -0.99
CA LYS A 15 8.19 2.52 0.02
C LYS A 15 7.53 1.21 -0.43
N LEU A 16 7.12 1.09 -1.70
CA LEU A 16 6.52 -0.14 -2.22
C LEU A 16 7.54 -1.29 -2.23
N LEU A 17 8.78 -1.00 -2.61
CA LEU A 17 9.88 -1.97 -2.53
C LEU A 17 10.14 -2.40 -1.09
N GLN A 18 10.21 -1.45 -0.16
CA GLN A 18 10.41 -1.71 1.26
C GLN A 18 9.30 -2.60 1.81
N ILE A 19 8.03 -2.32 1.49
CA ILE A 19 6.89 -3.16 1.90
C ILE A 19 7.10 -4.60 1.46
N ARG A 20 7.39 -4.83 0.18
CA ARG A 20 7.56 -6.19 -0.35
C ARG A 20 8.72 -6.90 0.35
N ALA A 21 9.85 -6.22 0.50
CA ALA A 21 11.04 -6.77 1.14
C ALA A 21 10.81 -7.09 2.62
N SER A 22 10.15 -6.20 3.37
CA SER A 22 9.80 -6.40 4.78
C SER A 22 8.85 -7.58 4.99
N LEU A 23 8.00 -7.89 4.01
CA LEU A 23 7.14 -9.08 4.03
C LEU A 23 7.86 -10.36 3.57
N GLY A 24 9.11 -10.27 3.09
CA GLY A 24 9.88 -11.41 2.59
C GLY A 24 9.35 -12.01 1.29
N LEU A 25 8.65 -11.22 0.47
CA LEU A 25 7.95 -11.72 -0.72
C LEU A 25 8.73 -11.45 -2.02
N SER A 26 8.66 -12.37 -2.97
CA SER A 26 8.94 -12.09 -4.37
C SER A 26 7.88 -11.17 -4.98
N GLN A 27 8.16 -10.60 -6.16
CA GLN A 27 7.19 -9.74 -6.85
C GLN A 27 5.89 -10.49 -7.22
N ASN A 28 5.98 -11.77 -7.59
CA ASN A 28 4.79 -12.60 -7.87
C ASN A 28 4.01 -12.94 -6.60
N GLU A 29 4.69 -13.19 -5.49
CA GLU A 29 4.03 -13.39 -4.20
C GLU A 29 3.36 -12.11 -3.70
N MET A 30 3.94 -10.95 -3.98
CA MET A 30 3.32 -9.66 -3.67
C MET A 30 1.98 -9.50 -4.40
N ILE A 31 1.91 -9.89 -5.69
CA ILE A 31 0.65 -9.87 -6.45
C ILE A 31 -0.41 -10.77 -5.79
N ARG A 32 -0.01 -11.99 -5.40
CA ARG A 32 -0.91 -12.92 -4.68
C ARG A 32 -1.36 -12.32 -3.36
N ARG A 33 -0.46 -11.68 -2.61
CA ARG A 33 -0.76 -11.02 -1.33
C ARG A 33 -1.74 -9.88 -1.49
N LEU A 34 -1.67 -9.13 -2.60
CA LEU A 34 -2.61 -8.06 -2.95
C LEU A 34 -3.97 -8.60 -3.45
N GLY A 35 -4.05 -9.88 -3.81
CA GLY A 35 -5.24 -10.49 -4.40
C GLY A 35 -5.49 -10.06 -5.85
N LEU A 36 -4.43 -9.73 -6.60
CA LEU A 36 -4.50 -9.14 -7.94
C LEU A 36 -3.88 -10.02 -9.04
N SER A 37 -3.87 -11.34 -8.85
CA SER A 37 -3.22 -12.30 -9.77
C SER A 37 -3.74 -12.26 -11.20
N GLU A 38 -5.00 -11.88 -11.40
CA GLU A 38 -5.63 -11.77 -12.72
C GLU A 38 -5.44 -10.39 -13.37
N GLU A 39 -5.01 -9.39 -12.58
CA GLU A 39 -4.93 -7.99 -13.01
C GLU A 39 -3.49 -7.51 -13.20
N LEU A 40 -2.56 -8.07 -12.43
CA LEU A 40 -1.18 -7.65 -12.38
C LEU A 40 -0.22 -8.78 -12.77
N TYR A 41 0.84 -8.38 -13.46
CA TYR A 41 1.99 -9.20 -13.78
C TYR A 41 3.21 -8.72 -13.01
N GLN A 42 4.23 -9.58 -12.88
CA GLN A 42 5.50 -9.26 -12.22
C GLN A 42 6.08 -7.90 -12.66
N GLY A 43 6.07 -7.63 -13.98
CA GLY A 43 6.57 -6.37 -14.55
C GLY A 43 5.82 -5.12 -14.08
N SER A 44 4.56 -5.26 -13.63
CA SER A 44 3.82 -4.13 -13.03
C SER A 44 4.39 -3.78 -11.66
N ILE A 45 4.65 -4.77 -10.81
CA ILE A 45 5.29 -4.57 -9.50
C ILE A 45 6.68 -3.98 -9.67
N SER A 46 7.48 -4.55 -10.57
CA SER A 46 8.81 -4.01 -10.89
C SER A 46 8.75 -2.55 -11.35
N GLY A 47 7.80 -2.20 -12.22
CA GLY A 47 7.61 -0.83 -12.67
C GLY A 47 7.21 0.14 -11.54
N TYR A 48 6.41 -0.32 -10.57
CA TYR A 48 6.05 0.46 -9.40
C TYR A 48 7.26 0.68 -8.48
N GLU A 49 8.04 -0.37 -8.20
CA GLU A 49 9.23 -0.33 -7.33
C GLU A 49 10.36 0.52 -7.93
N LEU A 50 10.46 0.58 -9.26
CA LEU A 50 11.43 1.42 -9.97
C LEU A 50 10.93 2.84 -10.25
N GLY A 51 9.65 3.13 -10.00
CA GLY A 51 9.04 4.43 -10.28
C GLY A 51 8.87 4.77 -11.76
N THR A 52 9.06 3.78 -12.65
CA THR A 52 8.79 3.89 -14.09
C THR A 52 7.30 3.87 -14.38
N ARG A 53 6.51 3.29 -13.46
CA ARG A 53 5.04 3.33 -13.47
C ARG A 53 4.53 3.70 -12.08
N GLU A 54 3.44 4.43 -12.04
CA GLU A 54 2.72 4.73 -10.80
C GLU A 54 1.55 3.74 -10.63
N PRO A 55 1.37 3.13 -9.45
CA PRO A 55 0.22 2.26 -9.21
C PRO A 55 -1.08 3.08 -9.18
N PRO A 56 -2.16 2.59 -9.81
CA PRO A 56 -3.50 3.16 -9.63
C PRO A 56 -3.91 3.22 -8.15
N LEU A 57 -4.72 4.21 -7.78
CA LEU A 57 -5.20 4.39 -6.41
C LEU A 57 -5.83 3.12 -5.78
N PRO A 58 -6.63 2.31 -6.51
CA PRO A 58 -7.14 1.05 -5.95
C PRO A 58 -6.04 0.06 -5.56
N ILE A 59 -4.95 0.00 -6.32
CA ILE A 59 -3.81 -0.87 -6.04
C ILE A 59 -3.06 -0.32 -4.83
N LEU A 60 -2.86 1.00 -4.76
CA LEU A 60 -2.22 1.65 -3.62
C LEU A 60 -3.01 1.43 -2.32
N LEU A 61 -4.34 1.46 -2.39
CA LEU A 61 -5.21 1.10 -1.28
C LEU A 61 -5.01 -0.35 -0.83
N LYS A 62 -4.84 -1.29 -1.77
CA LYS A 62 -4.52 -2.69 -1.44
C LYS A 62 -3.19 -2.82 -0.70
N TYR A 63 -2.16 -2.08 -1.12
CA TYR A 63 -0.89 -2.02 -0.38
C TYR A 63 -1.10 -1.58 1.07
N ALA A 64 -1.84 -0.50 1.29
CA ALA A 64 -2.16 0.00 2.63
C ALA A 64 -2.91 -1.05 3.47
N GLN A 65 -3.90 -1.73 2.89
CA GLN A 65 -4.68 -2.77 3.57
C GLN A 65 -3.83 -3.99 3.98
N VAL A 66 -2.98 -4.52 3.09
CA VAL A 66 -2.20 -5.74 3.39
C VAL A 66 -1.05 -5.49 4.36
N THR A 67 -0.63 -4.23 4.49
CA THR A 67 0.43 -3.78 5.40
C THR A 67 -0.11 -3.18 6.68
N GLY A 68 -1.41 -2.88 6.75
CA GLY A 68 -2.05 -2.25 7.89
C GLY A 68 -1.50 -0.86 8.20
N VAL A 69 -1.19 -0.09 7.15
CA VAL A 69 -0.87 1.34 7.26
C VAL A 69 -1.95 2.16 6.57
N CYS A 70 -2.03 3.46 6.89
CA CYS A 70 -2.88 4.37 6.16
C CYS A 70 -2.24 4.76 4.81
N VAL A 71 -3.05 5.07 3.79
CA VAL A 71 -2.55 5.39 2.43
C VAL A 71 -1.71 6.67 2.41
N ASP A 72 -1.99 7.63 3.29
CA ASP A 72 -1.20 8.85 3.51
C ASP A 72 0.28 8.55 3.83
N VAL A 73 0.57 7.50 4.61
CA VAL A 73 1.94 7.02 4.86
C VAL A 73 2.65 6.64 3.55
N LEU A 74 1.93 6.13 2.56
CA LEU A 74 2.50 5.74 1.28
C LEU A 74 2.76 6.95 0.36
N ILE A 75 1.87 7.94 0.36
CA ILE A 75 1.92 9.08 -0.58
C ILE A 75 2.59 10.34 -0.03
N ASN A 76 2.80 10.43 1.29
CA ASN A 76 3.47 11.58 1.90
C ASN A 76 4.99 11.35 1.95
N ASP A 77 5.76 12.11 1.17
CA ASP A 77 7.21 11.98 1.10
C ASP A 77 7.93 12.29 2.42
N ASP A 78 7.30 13.05 3.32
CA ASP A 78 7.90 13.37 4.63
C ASP A 78 7.79 12.22 5.64
N TRP A 79 6.96 11.21 5.35
CA TRP A 79 6.66 10.13 6.29
C TRP A 79 7.40 8.84 5.92
N ASN A 80 7.87 8.13 6.95
CA ASN A 80 8.49 6.82 6.80
C ASN A 80 7.48 5.71 7.06
N LEU A 81 7.73 4.53 6.49
CA LEU A 81 7.02 3.31 6.86
C LEU A 81 7.37 2.91 8.30
N PRO A 82 6.45 2.26 9.04
CA PRO A 82 6.76 1.72 10.35
C PRO A 82 7.84 0.64 10.25
N GLU A 83 8.62 0.47 11.31
CA GLU A 83 9.73 -0.50 11.36
C GLU A 83 9.28 -1.95 11.20
N LYS A 84 8.03 -2.25 11.58
CA LYS A 84 7.45 -3.60 11.52
C LYS A 84 6.18 -3.58 10.68
N LEU A 85 6.12 -4.51 9.73
CA LEU A 85 4.97 -4.77 8.88
C LEU A 85 4.54 -6.24 9.01
N PRO A 86 3.24 -6.56 9.00
CA PRO A 86 2.12 -5.62 8.97
C PRO A 86 1.93 -4.86 10.30
N SER A 87 1.47 -3.61 10.21
CA SER A 87 1.10 -2.75 11.34
C SER A 87 -0.41 -2.78 11.58
N VAL A 88 -0.90 -2.11 12.63
CA VAL A 88 -2.34 -1.89 12.83
C VAL A 88 -2.67 -0.45 12.49
N ALA A 89 -3.44 -0.22 11.42
CA ALA A 89 -3.83 1.12 11.01
C ALA A 89 -4.82 1.72 12.03
N VAL A 90 -4.63 2.99 12.39
CA VAL A 90 -5.43 3.65 13.43
C VAL A 90 -6.92 3.67 13.10
N HIS A 91 -7.28 3.82 11.82
CA HIS A 91 -8.69 3.78 11.38
C HIS A 91 -9.30 2.38 11.52
N GLU A 92 -8.54 1.31 11.27
CA GLU A 92 -9.01 -0.05 11.52
C GLU A 92 -9.25 -0.29 13.02
N MET A 93 -8.40 0.26 13.89
CA MET A 93 -8.62 0.20 15.34
C MET A 93 -9.90 0.93 15.74
N ALA A 94 -10.16 2.10 15.14
CA ALA A 94 -11.38 2.87 15.37
C ALA A 94 -12.64 2.11 14.90
N GLU A 95 -12.59 1.47 13.73
CA GLU A 95 -13.70 0.65 13.21
C GLU A 95 -13.94 -0.63 14.03
N ARG A 96 -12.88 -1.32 14.47
CA ARG A 96 -13.02 -2.49 15.38
C ARG A 96 -13.58 -2.09 16.74
N ALA A 97 -13.22 -0.91 17.24
CA ALA A 97 -13.77 -0.37 18.48
C ALA A 97 -15.23 0.09 18.34
N SER A 98 -15.63 0.58 17.17
CA SER A 98 -17.01 1.04 16.90
C SER A 98 -17.97 -0.15 16.75
N THR A 99 -17.55 -1.21 16.05
CA THR A 99 -18.33 -2.44 15.84
C THR A 99 -18.52 -3.23 17.13
N SER A 100 -17.46 -3.44 17.92
CA SER A 100 -17.56 -4.10 19.23
C SER A 100 -18.45 -3.36 20.24
N ARG A 101 -18.50 -2.02 20.20
CA ARG A 101 -19.44 -1.20 21.00
C ARG A 101 -20.90 -1.39 20.58
N ARG A 102 -21.19 -1.67 19.30
CA ARG A 102 -22.55 -1.91 18.80
C ARG A 102 -23.07 -3.30 19.18
N GLU A 103 -22.21 -4.32 19.16
CA GLU A 103 -22.59 -5.70 19.52
C GLU A 103 -22.94 -5.84 21.01
N ARG A 104 -22.21 -5.15 21.91
CA ARG A 104 -22.49 -5.18 23.36
C ARG A 104 -23.79 -4.47 23.79
N LYS A 105 -24.43 -3.71 22.89
CA LYS A 105 -25.68 -2.99 23.16
C LYS A 105 -26.94 -3.74 22.67
N ARG A 106 -26.77 -4.89 22.03
CA ARG A 106 -27.87 -5.79 21.62
C ARG A 106 -27.97 -6.95 22.61
#